data_AF-A0A7S0HQB2-F1
#
_entry.id   AF-A0A7S0HQB2-F1
#
_cell.length_a   1.000
_cell.length_b   1.000
_cell.length_c   1.000
_cell.angle_alpha   90.00
_cell.angle_beta   90.00
_cell.angle_gamma   90.00
#
_symmetry.space_group_name_H-M   'P 1'
#
loop_
_entity.id
_entity.type
_entity.pdbx_description
1 polymer ?
#
loop_
_entity_poly.entity_id
_entity_poly.type
_entity_poly.pdbx_seq_one_letter_code
_entity_poly.pdbx_strand_id
1 'polypeptide(L)'
;TIQEFSLYQKYIQMGTEILLVNAVTFPTVIVQRGAVGTKPLAVSSGTLVEFPRQSFLSSDISDTSTNTIALQSVSSCSIFVGDFIQVEDEVLLVLAINQNNLTVSRGQASSSAATHRAGAAVIAIRSTAIAQGWSFLETATRLRLEAYEIPSIQVGRFLQIEDEIVLVTNVSVDGVDTQRGVGQTDVVAHAGGTTVTVVVMTTVVRDKPVLLNDTSIRVVNSSLFEMSAGLFLELEDEIILVTDVKGESETVVELQAVRGLAGTYPREHAAGSIVRPTSGARLTADASPMDDRLAISSVFDLPNVEVGGYLQVGAEVVRVEEVGTEYLIVSRGQFLTDVLSLSVQSQVIVCDRTLLVLGSDMTSVSQTLYLEVSYWNYRPHLGSYLYVESEVVRVNHLDTSGHAFVVQRGLLGTVAVNHPDGSIVKPVK
;
A
#
# COMPACT_ATOMS: atom_id res chain seq x y z
N THR A 1 7.38 4.76 -18.25
CA THR A 1 6.54 5.76 -18.94
C THR A 1 5.55 6.27 -17.93
N ILE A 2 5.56 7.56 -17.63
CA ILE A 2 4.59 8.17 -16.70
C ILE A 2 3.38 8.58 -17.55
N GLN A 3 2.30 7.80 -17.55
CA GLN A 3 1.04 8.20 -18.17
C GLN A 3 0.22 8.98 -17.14
N GLU A 4 -0.19 10.20 -17.51
CA GLU A 4 -1.30 11.02 -16.97
C GLU A 4 -1.38 11.35 -15.46
N PHE A 5 -0.44 10.94 -14.61
CA PHE A 5 -0.36 11.45 -13.24
C PHE A 5 0.13 12.90 -13.19
N SER A 6 -0.58 13.77 -12.47
CA SER A 6 -0.08 15.09 -12.09
C SER A 6 1.06 14.93 -11.07
N LEU A 7 2.26 14.63 -11.56
CA LEU A 7 3.48 14.58 -10.73
C LEU A 7 3.93 15.96 -10.26
N TYR A 8 3.37 17.05 -10.80
CA TYR A 8 3.77 18.39 -10.41
C TYR A 8 3.65 18.57 -8.88
N GLN A 9 4.74 19.01 -8.25
CA GLN A 9 4.89 19.17 -6.79
C GLN A 9 4.71 17.87 -5.99
N LYS A 10 4.98 16.71 -6.60
CA LYS A 10 5.09 15.43 -5.89
C LYS A 10 6.55 15.10 -5.64
N TYR A 11 6.80 14.41 -4.54
CA TYR A 11 8.09 13.81 -4.28
C TYR A 11 8.10 12.41 -4.90
N ILE A 12 9.23 12.07 -5.49
CA ILE A 12 9.54 10.73 -5.99
C ILE A 12 10.83 10.26 -5.33
N GLN A 13 11.02 8.97 -5.23
CA GLN A 13 12.20 8.36 -4.64
C GLN A 13 12.89 7.48 -5.68
N MET A 14 14.22 7.55 -5.74
CA MET A 14 15.06 6.69 -6.54
C MET A 14 16.23 6.20 -5.69
N GLY A 15 16.18 4.94 -5.26
CA GLY A 15 17.12 4.43 -4.25
C GLY A 15 16.96 5.16 -2.92
N THR A 16 18.03 5.79 -2.42
CA THR A 16 18.00 6.61 -1.19
C THR A 16 17.77 8.10 -1.44
N GLU A 17 17.69 8.54 -2.70
CA GLU A 17 17.45 9.95 -3.02
C GLU A 17 15.95 10.22 -3.18
N ILE A 18 15.49 11.28 -2.52
CA ILE A 18 14.17 11.86 -2.73
C ILE A 18 14.33 13.08 -3.65
N LEU A 19 13.45 13.18 -4.64
CA LEU A 19 13.43 14.25 -5.64
C LEU A 19 12.07 14.95 -5.61
N LEU A 20 12.06 16.28 -5.66
CA LEU A 20 10.83 17.07 -5.83
C LEU A 20 10.60 17.32 -7.32
N VAL A 21 9.44 16.93 -7.83
CA VAL A 21 9.05 17.18 -9.22
C VAL A 21 8.61 18.62 -9.41
N ASN A 22 9.45 19.41 -10.07
CA ASN A 22 9.22 20.82 -10.35
C ASN A 22 8.39 21.05 -11.62
N ALA A 23 8.52 20.18 -12.62
CA ALA A 23 7.73 20.27 -13.84
C ALA A 23 7.65 18.92 -14.56
N VAL A 24 6.57 18.72 -15.30
CA VAL A 24 6.41 17.58 -16.21
C VAL A 24 6.30 18.12 -17.63
N THR A 25 7.23 17.76 -18.49
CA THR A 25 7.23 18.09 -19.92
C THR A 25 7.41 16.79 -20.69
N PHE A 26 6.30 16.10 -20.97
CA PHE A 26 6.34 14.74 -21.50
C PHE A 26 7.29 14.59 -22.71
N PRO A 27 8.19 13.59 -22.70
CA PRO A 27 8.34 12.49 -21.73
C PRO A 27 9.30 12.78 -20.55
N THR A 28 9.71 14.03 -20.35
CA THR A 28 10.69 14.47 -19.37
C THR A 28 10.05 14.98 -18.08
N VAL A 29 10.70 14.73 -16.95
CA VAL A 29 10.38 15.33 -15.66
C VAL A 29 11.56 16.18 -15.22
N ILE A 30 11.30 17.41 -14.79
CA ILE A 30 12.30 18.30 -14.20
C ILE A 30 12.15 18.19 -12.69
N VAL A 31 13.26 17.88 -12.02
CA VAL A 31 13.29 17.60 -10.59
C VAL A 31 14.31 18.46 -9.85
N GLN A 32 14.00 18.82 -8.62
CA GLN A 32 15.01 19.20 -7.63
C GLN A 32 15.52 17.94 -6.96
N ARG A 33 16.83 17.73 -7.11
CA ARG A 33 17.58 16.59 -6.56
C ARG A 33 17.96 16.81 -5.12
N GLY A 34 18.19 15.73 -4.38
CA GLY A 34 18.52 15.79 -2.96
C GLY A 34 17.46 16.54 -2.15
N ALA A 35 16.19 16.42 -2.55
CA ALA A 35 15.11 17.03 -1.81
C ALA A 35 14.95 16.31 -0.47
N VAL A 36 14.36 16.99 0.52
CA VAL A 36 14.09 16.38 1.83
C VAL A 36 15.40 15.86 2.42
N GLY A 37 16.44 16.71 2.44
CA GLY A 37 17.76 16.44 3.04
C GLY A 37 18.54 15.25 2.47
N THR A 38 18.03 14.57 1.44
CA THR A 38 18.73 13.47 0.80
C THR A 38 19.91 13.98 -0.03
N LYS A 39 20.90 13.14 -0.29
CA LYS A 39 22.03 13.52 -1.15
C LYS A 39 21.75 13.09 -2.59
N PRO A 40 22.07 13.92 -3.60
CA PRO A 40 22.01 13.51 -4.99
C PRO A 40 22.80 12.21 -5.23
N LEU A 41 22.11 11.15 -5.65
CA LEU A 41 22.66 9.82 -5.93
C LEU A 41 22.79 9.58 -7.44
N ALA A 42 23.91 9.04 -7.93
CA ALA A 42 23.98 8.62 -9.32
C ALA A 42 23.00 7.45 -9.56
N VAL A 43 21.96 7.68 -10.36
CA VAL A 43 20.94 6.67 -10.69
C VAL A 43 21.24 6.02 -12.04
N SER A 44 21.07 4.71 -12.11
CA SER A 44 21.24 3.93 -13.35
C SER A 44 19.93 3.89 -14.13
N SER A 45 20.02 3.71 -15.45
CA SER A 45 18.82 3.44 -16.25
C SER A 45 18.11 2.18 -15.73
N GLY A 46 16.79 2.28 -15.54
CA GLY A 46 15.98 1.19 -14.99
C GLY A 46 15.85 1.18 -13.46
N THR A 47 16.48 2.11 -12.73
CA THR A 47 16.20 2.32 -11.30
C THR A 47 14.70 2.55 -11.10
N LEU A 48 14.12 1.81 -10.15
CA LEU A 48 12.71 1.93 -9.78
C LEU A 48 12.45 3.35 -9.27
N VAL A 49 11.35 3.93 -9.71
CA VAL A 49 10.84 5.20 -9.19
C VAL A 49 9.69 4.89 -8.26
N GLU A 50 9.86 5.26 -7.00
CA GLU A 50 8.86 5.06 -5.96
C GLU A 50 8.23 6.39 -5.56
N PHE A 51 7.07 6.32 -4.92
CA PHE A 51 6.40 7.47 -4.34
C PHE A 51 6.47 7.34 -2.82
N PRO A 52 7.30 8.16 -2.13
CA PRO A 52 7.34 8.11 -0.69
C PRO A 52 5.96 8.48 -0.14
N ARG A 53 5.54 7.77 0.92
CA ARG A 53 4.35 8.16 1.68
C ARG A 53 4.58 9.55 2.25
N GLN A 54 3.67 10.47 1.95
CA GLN A 54 3.82 11.88 2.30
C GLN A 54 2.47 12.50 2.66
N SER A 55 2.53 13.53 3.47
CA SER A 55 1.43 14.45 3.76
C SER A 55 1.89 15.89 3.48
N PHE A 56 1.07 16.87 3.85
CA PHE A 56 1.41 18.28 3.75
C PHE A 56 0.99 19.00 5.03
N LEU A 57 1.72 20.05 5.39
CA LEU A 57 1.30 20.96 6.45
C LEU A 57 -0.05 21.61 6.11
N SER A 58 -1.01 21.60 7.03
CA SER A 58 -2.29 22.29 6.86
C SER A 58 -2.24 23.76 7.32
N SER A 59 -1.19 24.15 8.05
CA SER A 59 -0.93 25.53 8.47
C SER A 59 0.57 25.86 8.50
N ASP A 60 0.91 27.15 8.47
CA ASP A 60 2.29 27.61 8.63
C ASP A 60 2.85 27.23 10.01
N ILE A 61 4.13 26.88 10.07
CA ILE A 61 4.93 26.82 11.29
C ILE A 61 5.75 28.12 11.35
N SER A 62 5.20 29.13 12.03
CA SER A 62 5.78 30.49 12.05
C SER A 62 6.84 30.72 13.14
N ASP A 63 7.01 29.77 14.07
CA ASP A 63 7.94 29.89 15.19
C ASP A 63 8.78 28.60 15.34
N THR A 64 10.10 28.75 15.48
CA THR A 64 11.05 27.65 15.69
C THR A 64 10.81 26.88 16.99
N SER A 65 10.09 27.47 17.95
CA SER A 65 9.72 26.85 19.22
C SER A 65 8.38 26.12 19.20
N THR A 66 7.57 26.26 18.15
CA THR A 66 6.30 25.53 18.00
C THR A 66 6.56 24.04 17.96
N ASN A 67 5.91 23.28 18.85
CA ASN A 67 6.04 21.83 18.98
C ASN A 67 4.75 21.08 18.63
N THR A 68 3.75 21.77 18.09
CA THR A 68 2.54 21.17 17.54
C THR A 68 2.40 21.59 16.09
N ILE A 69 2.33 20.62 15.18
CA ILE A 69 2.17 20.86 13.74
C ILE A 69 0.89 20.17 13.27
N ALA A 70 0.19 20.78 12.33
CA ALA A 70 -1.03 20.24 11.76
C ALA A 70 -0.75 19.75 10.34
N LEU A 71 -1.15 18.51 10.05
CA LEU A 71 -1.06 17.92 8.72
C LEU A 71 -2.42 17.91 8.03
N GLN A 72 -2.43 17.72 6.72
CA GLN A 72 -3.65 17.41 5.97
C GLN A 72 -4.15 16.00 6.28
N SER A 73 -3.25 15.02 6.36
CA SER A 73 -3.58 13.63 6.69
C SER A 73 -2.37 12.93 7.31
N VAL A 74 -2.46 12.53 8.59
CA VAL A 74 -1.40 11.73 9.24
C VAL A 74 -1.34 10.31 8.65
N SER A 75 -2.51 9.74 8.28
CA SER A 75 -2.61 8.40 7.69
C SER A 75 -1.95 8.28 6.33
N SER A 76 -2.00 9.33 5.49
CA SER A 76 -1.36 9.37 4.15
C SER A 76 0.14 9.10 4.19
N CYS A 77 0.79 9.55 5.27
CA CYS A 77 2.22 9.39 5.51
C CYS A 77 2.51 8.17 6.43
N SER A 78 1.44 7.57 6.97
CA SER A 78 1.46 6.46 7.92
C SER A 78 2.33 6.75 9.14
N ILE A 79 2.30 7.98 9.65
CA ILE A 79 3.17 8.41 10.74
C ILE A 79 2.69 7.78 12.06
N PHE A 80 3.63 7.25 12.84
CA PHE A 80 3.42 6.73 14.20
C PHE A 80 4.19 7.54 15.25
N VAL A 81 3.80 7.42 16.52
CA VAL A 81 4.59 7.97 17.62
C VAL A 81 5.96 7.30 17.65
N GLY A 82 7.01 8.11 17.76
CA GLY A 82 8.40 7.69 17.66
C GLY A 82 8.95 7.71 16.22
N ASP A 83 8.12 7.98 15.20
CA ASP A 83 8.59 8.17 13.84
C ASP A 83 9.37 9.48 13.70
N PHE A 84 10.43 9.47 12.88
CA PHE A 84 11.01 10.70 12.37
C PHE A 84 10.31 11.09 11.07
N ILE A 85 9.99 12.37 10.97
CA ILE A 85 9.41 12.98 9.79
C ILE A 85 10.33 14.10 9.34
N GLN A 86 10.24 14.45 8.07
CA GLN A 86 11.01 15.52 7.48
C GLN A 86 10.11 16.54 6.80
N VAL A 87 10.42 17.81 7.06
CA VAL A 87 9.80 18.96 6.40
C VAL A 87 10.92 19.83 5.86
N GLU A 88 11.03 19.91 4.53
CA GLU A 88 12.17 20.56 3.87
C GLU A 88 13.51 19.99 4.38
N ASP A 89 14.38 20.81 4.98
CA ASP A 89 15.68 20.38 5.54
C ASP A 89 15.63 20.09 7.04
N GLU A 90 14.45 20.18 7.67
CA GLU A 90 14.27 19.90 9.10
C GLU A 90 13.75 18.49 9.34
N VAL A 91 14.40 17.77 10.25
CA VAL A 91 13.95 16.47 10.77
C VAL A 91 13.31 16.66 12.14
N LEU A 92 12.13 16.06 12.33
CA LEU A 92 11.33 16.15 13.54
C LEU A 92 11.03 14.75 14.07
N LEU A 93 11.02 14.57 15.38
CA LEU A 93 10.59 13.34 16.06
C LEU A 93 9.14 13.49 16.52
N VAL A 94 8.28 12.54 16.17
CA VAL A 94 6.87 12.54 16.58
C VAL A 94 6.73 12.00 18.01
N LEU A 95 6.23 12.83 18.91
CA LEU A 95 6.05 12.52 20.33
C LEU A 95 4.63 12.08 20.66
N ALA A 96 3.63 12.65 19.97
CA ALA A 96 2.23 12.28 20.13
C ALA A 96 1.45 12.58 18.85
N ILE A 97 0.35 11.86 18.64
CA ILE A 97 -0.58 12.04 17.53
C ILE A 97 -1.96 12.26 18.11
N ASN A 98 -2.62 13.35 17.71
CA ASN A 98 -4.02 13.62 18.00
C ASN A 98 -4.73 14.00 16.69
N GLN A 99 -5.38 13.01 16.07
CA GLN A 99 -5.91 13.12 14.71
C GLN A 99 -4.79 13.55 13.73
N ASN A 100 -4.96 14.68 13.04
CA ASN A 100 -3.98 15.24 12.12
C ASN A 100 -2.99 16.21 12.79
N ASN A 101 -3.05 16.38 14.12
CA ASN A 101 -2.09 17.20 14.86
C ASN A 101 -1.00 16.32 15.47
N LEU A 102 0.25 16.69 15.23
CA LEU A 102 1.42 16.02 15.76
C LEU A 102 2.06 16.89 16.82
N THR A 103 2.32 16.33 17.99
CA THR A 103 3.29 16.90 18.93
C THR A 103 4.67 16.39 18.54
N VAL A 104 5.65 17.28 18.36
CA VAL A 104 6.95 16.96 17.79
C VAL A 104 8.11 17.55 18.60
N SER A 105 9.24 16.84 18.61
CA SER A 105 10.54 17.42 18.96
C SER A 105 11.26 17.81 17.66
N ARG A 106 11.76 19.03 17.61
CA ARG A 106 12.28 19.67 16.38
C ARG A 106 13.80 19.65 16.30
N GLY A 107 14.35 19.95 15.12
CA GLY A 107 15.81 20.02 14.91
C GLY A 107 16.53 18.71 15.27
N GLN A 108 15.95 17.58 14.92
CA GLN A 108 16.51 16.25 15.17
C GLN A 108 17.55 15.87 14.11
N ALA A 109 18.29 14.79 14.32
CA ALA A 109 19.24 14.25 13.34
C ALA A 109 20.25 15.30 12.80
N SER A 110 20.72 16.21 13.65
CA SER A 110 21.60 17.34 13.29
C SER A 110 20.99 18.39 12.35
N SER A 111 19.67 18.39 12.15
CA SER A 111 18.97 19.49 11.51
C SER A 111 18.73 20.66 12.48
N SER A 112 18.31 21.82 11.98
CA SER A 112 17.95 22.98 12.79
C SER A 112 16.46 23.25 12.68
N ALA A 113 15.82 23.63 13.79
CA ALA A 113 14.42 24.06 13.77
C ALA A 113 14.26 25.30 12.87
N ALA A 114 13.35 25.26 11.91
CA ALA A 114 13.12 26.31 10.93
C ALA A 114 11.67 26.83 10.97
N THR A 115 11.27 27.68 10.03
CA THR A 115 9.86 28.00 9.80
C THR A 115 9.43 27.39 8.49
N HIS A 116 8.19 26.93 8.39
CA HIS A 116 7.67 26.27 7.19
C HIS A 116 6.32 26.84 6.80
N ARG A 117 6.00 26.81 5.51
CA ARG A 117 4.69 27.26 5.01
C ARG A 117 3.69 26.10 4.94
N ALA A 118 2.40 26.42 5.07
CA ALA A 118 1.31 25.53 4.74
C ALA A 118 1.52 24.97 3.33
N GLY A 119 1.22 23.69 3.14
CA GLY A 119 1.49 22.96 1.91
C GLY A 119 2.93 22.46 1.76
N ALA A 120 3.85 22.75 2.69
CA ALA A 120 5.15 22.07 2.71
C ALA A 120 4.94 20.57 2.94
N ALA A 121 5.64 19.73 2.17
CA ALA A 121 5.49 18.29 2.29
C ALA A 121 6.13 17.77 3.57
N VAL A 122 5.49 16.75 4.11
CA VAL A 122 5.91 16.04 5.32
C VAL A 122 6.09 14.58 4.97
N ILE A 123 7.33 14.10 5.01
CA ILE A 123 7.68 12.72 4.62
C ILE A 123 8.15 11.96 5.86
N ALA A 124 7.61 10.76 6.08
CA ALA A 124 8.12 9.87 7.12
C ALA A 124 9.44 9.26 6.66
N ILE A 125 10.50 9.41 7.47
CA ILE A 125 11.79 8.84 7.17
C ILE A 125 11.76 7.36 7.55
N ARG A 126 11.77 6.48 6.56
CA ARG A 126 11.74 5.02 6.78
C ARG A 126 12.97 4.30 6.28
N SER A 127 13.86 4.97 5.56
CA SER A 127 15.01 4.34 4.95
C SER A 127 16.32 4.85 5.53
N THR A 128 17.29 3.95 5.60
CA THR A 128 18.70 4.22 5.86
C THR A 128 19.52 3.33 4.92
N ALA A 129 20.81 3.19 5.15
CA ALA A 129 21.65 2.28 4.41
C ALA A 129 22.52 1.43 5.33
N ILE A 130 22.96 0.27 4.84
CA ILE A 130 24.02 -0.51 5.47
C ILE A 130 25.28 0.36 5.51
N ALA A 131 25.97 0.40 6.65
CA ALA A 131 27.17 1.22 6.83
C ALA A 131 28.22 0.94 5.74
N GLN A 132 28.79 2.00 5.14
CA GLN A 132 29.88 1.86 4.17
C GLN A 132 31.04 1.03 4.73
N GLY A 133 31.59 0.13 3.89
CA GLY A 133 32.67 -0.77 4.27
C GLY A 133 32.24 -1.97 5.13
N TRP A 134 30.93 -2.15 5.35
CA TRP A 134 30.35 -3.33 5.99
C TRP A 134 29.49 -4.10 5.01
N SER A 135 29.54 -5.43 5.07
CA SER A 135 28.60 -6.29 4.35
C SER A 135 27.76 -7.06 5.36
N PHE A 136 26.45 -7.15 5.11
CA PHE A 136 25.54 -7.96 5.91
C PHE A 136 25.49 -9.37 5.33
N LEU A 137 26.43 -10.21 5.77
CA LEU A 137 26.63 -11.58 5.28
C LEU A 137 25.46 -12.50 5.64
N GLU A 138 25.22 -13.57 4.88
CA GLU A 138 24.15 -14.56 5.09
C GLU A 138 24.04 -15.06 6.54
N THR A 139 25.16 -15.29 7.20
CA THR A 139 25.23 -15.80 8.59
C THR A 139 25.22 -14.70 9.66
N ALA A 140 25.29 -13.44 9.27
CA ALA A 140 25.29 -12.32 10.21
C ALA A 140 23.89 -12.17 10.83
N THR A 141 23.85 -12.03 12.15
CA THR A 141 22.62 -11.71 12.88
C THR A 141 22.55 -10.24 13.28
N ARG A 142 23.64 -9.49 13.10
CA ARG A 142 23.74 -8.07 13.45
C ARG A 142 23.96 -7.22 12.21
N LEU A 143 23.09 -6.23 12.04
CA LEU A 143 23.07 -5.25 10.97
C LEU A 143 23.65 -3.92 11.47
N ARG A 144 24.63 -3.38 10.74
CA ARG A 144 25.21 -2.05 11.01
C ARG A 144 24.71 -1.04 9.98
N LEU A 145 24.15 0.06 10.46
CA LEU A 145 23.49 1.07 9.64
C LEU A 145 24.29 2.38 9.64
N GLU A 146 24.20 3.17 8.57
CA GLU A 146 24.81 4.50 8.47
C GLU A 146 24.22 5.46 9.51
N ALA A 147 22.89 5.40 9.71
CA ALA A 147 22.17 6.09 10.76
C ALA A 147 21.08 5.16 11.30
N TYR A 148 21.19 4.76 12.57
CA TYR A 148 20.21 3.87 13.21
C TYR A 148 19.08 4.61 13.94
N GLU A 149 19.31 5.88 14.32
CA GLU A 149 18.31 6.66 15.07
C GLU A 149 17.11 7.07 14.20
N ILE A 150 17.33 7.34 12.91
CA ILE A 150 16.42 8.12 12.07
C ILE A 150 15.26 7.33 11.42
N PRO A 151 15.40 6.04 11.04
CA PRO A 151 14.26 5.31 10.45
C PRO A 151 13.27 4.73 11.48
N SER A 152 13.40 5.10 12.76
CA SER A 152 12.57 4.56 13.86
C SER A 152 12.62 3.03 13.98
N ILE A 153 13.83 2.50 13.81
CA ILE A 153 14.12 1.08 14.02
C ILE A 153 14.00 0.76 15.50
N GLN A 154 13.08 -0.15 15.82
CA GLN A 154 12.75 -0.59 17.16
C GLN A 154 12.59 -2.12 17.15
N VAL A 155 12.72 -2.74 18.32
CA VAL A 155 12.42 -4.17 18.48
C VAL A 155 10.99 -4.47 18.01
N GLY A 156 10.84 -5.53 17.24
CA GLY A 156 9.56 -5.93 16.64
C GLY A 156 9.29 -5.30 15.27
N ARG A 157 10.11 -4.35 14.80
CA ARG A 157 9.98 -3.76 13.45
C ARG A 157 10.52 -4.72 12.39
N PHE A 158 9.96 -4.64 11.19
CA PHE A 158 10.47 -5.33 10.02
C PHE A 158 11.26 -4.35 9.16
N LEU A 159 12.40 -4.81 8.65
CA LEU A 159 13.20 -4.10 7.65
C LEU A 159 13.19 -4.89 6.36
N GLN A 160 13.16 -4.19 5.24
CA GLN A 160 13.38 -4.73 3.92
C GLN A 160 14.76 -4.29 3.43
N ILE A 161 15.52 -5.27 2.92
CA ILE A 161 16.82 -5.07 2.27
C ILE A 161 16.74 -5.82 0.94
N GLU A 162 16.64 -5.08 -0.16
CA GLU A 162 16.31 -5.68 -1.46
C GLU A 162 15.02 -6.51 -1.35
N ASP A 163 15.08 -7.82 -1.64
CA ASP A 163 13.93 -8.74 -1.53
C ASP A 163 13.87 -9.47 -0.17
N GLU A 164 14.84 -9.26 0.72
CA GLU A 164 14.85 -9.90 2.03
C GLU A 164 14.11 -9.07 3.08
N ILE A 165 13.27 -9.75 3.87
CA ILE A 165 12.69 -9.21 5.08
C ILE A 165 13.44 -9.72 6.30
N VAL A 166 13.80 -8.78 7.18
CA VAL A 166 14.39 -9.07 8.49
C VAL A 166 13.55 -8.50 9.63
N LEU A 167 13.40 -9.23 10.71
CA LEU A 167 12.75 -8.80 11.95
C LEU A 167 13.81 -8.28 12.93
N VAL A 168 13.59 -7.12 13.51
CA VAL A 168 14.47 -6.54 14.53
C VAL A 168 14.19 -7.18 15.88
N THR A 169 15.21 -7.82 16.46
CA THR A 169 15.09 -8.51 17.75
C THR A 169 15.75 -7.73 18.90
N ASN A 170 16.71 -6.86 18.60
CA ASN A 170 17.34 -5.98 19.57
C ASN A 170 17.89 -4.73 18.86
N VAL A 171 17.92 -3.60 19.56
CA VAL A 171 18.52 -2.35 19.07
C VAL A 171 19.53 -1.89 20.10
N SER A 172 20.76 -1.60 19.64
CA SER A 172 21.86 -1.15 20.49
C SER A 172 22.68 -0.07 19.79
N VAL A 173 23.56 0.58 20.53
CA VAL A 173 24.49 1.60 19.99
C VAL A 173 25.42 1.05 18.90
N ASP A 174 25.68 -0.25 18.92
CA ASP A 174 26.59 -0.92 17.97
C ASP A 174 25.88 -1.50 16.74
N GLY A 175 24.54 -1.42 16.70
CA GLY A 175 23.73 -1.91 15.59
C GLY A 175 22.44 -2.60 16.01
N VAL A 176 21.86 -3.30 15.05
CA VAL A 176 20.53 -3.91 15.16
C VAL A 176 20.69 -5.42 15.09
N ASP A 177 20.29 -6.15 16.12
CA ASP A 177 20.19 -7.61 16.02
C ASP A 177 18.89 -7.96 15.29
N THR A 178 18.99 -8.98 14.43
CA THR A 178 17.96 -9.32 13.46
C THR A 178 17.72 -10.82 13.45
N GLN A 179 16.48 -11.17 13.15
CA GLN A 179 16.10 -12.45 12.62
C GLN A 179 15.85 -12.29 11.12
N ARG A 180 16.54 -13.10 10.32
CA ARG A 180 16.57 -13.00 8.86
C ARG A 180 15.58 -13.93 8.17
N GLY A 181 15.32 -13.68 6.89
CA GLY A 181 14.46 -14.53 6.06
C GLY A 181 13.02 -14.63 6.57
N VAL A 182 12.49 -13.55 7.14
CA VAL A 182 11.13 -13.53 7.66
C VAL A 182 10.14 -13.37 6.52
N GLY A 183 8.89 -13.83 6.66
CA GLY A 183 7.96 -13.74 5.53
C GLY A 183 8.28 -14.69 4.38
N GLN A 184 9.06 -15.75 4.65
CA GLN A 184 9.55 -16.70 3.66
C GLN A 184 10.48 -16.11 2.59
N THR A 185 11.13 -14.98 2.88
CA THR A 185 12.15 -14.44 1.98
C THR A 185 13.46 -15.20 2.12
N ASP A 186 14.22 -15.28 1.02
CA ASP A 186 15.54 -15.89 1.04
C ASP A 186 16.55 -15.03 1.82
N VAL A 187 17.48 -15.69 2.50
CA VAL A 187 18.58 -15.04 3.20
C VAL A 187 19.75 -14.88 2.24
N VAL A 188 20.15 -13.64 1.93
CA VAL A 188 21.22 -13.35 0.97
C VAL A 188 22.25 -12.37 1.55
N ALA A 189 23.49 -12.35 1.05
CA ALA A 189 24.45 -11.34 1.51
C ALA A 189 24.15 -9.96 0.87
N HIS A 190 24.17 -8.90 1.67
CA HIS A 190 23.98 -7.52 1.18
C HIS A 190 25.25 -6.68 1.34
N ALA A 191 25.53 -5.82 0.37
CA ALA A 191 26.71 -4.96 0.37
C ALA A 191 26.52 -3.69 1.22
N GLY A 192 27.63 -3.05 1.59
CA GLY A 192 27.59 -1.74 2.23
C GLY A 192 26.98 -0.69 1.30
N GLY A 193 26.18 0.21 1.86
CA GLY A 193 25.41 1.20 1.11
C GLY A 193 24.07 0.70 0.58
N THR A 194 23.76 -0.60 0.65
CA THR A 194 22.43 -1.11 0.29
C THR A 194 21.37 -0.45 1.16
N THR A 195 20.26 -0.04 0.55
CA THR A 195 19.13 0.61 1.24
C THR A 195 18.45 -0.37 2.19
N VAL A 196 18.14 0.11 3.39
CA VAL A 196 17.38 -0.61 4.41
C VAL A 196 16.15 0.20 4.72
N THR A 197 14.96 -0.37 4.48
CA THR A 197 13.69 0.33 4.64
C THR A 197 12.86 -0.33 5.74
N VAL A 198 12.38 0.45 6.71
CA VAL A 198 11.39 -0.01 7.67
C VAL A 198 10.04 -0.17 6.96
N VAL A 199 9.52 -1.39 6.99
CA VAL A 199 8.25 -1.73 6.35
C VAL A 199 7.15 -1.91 7.39
N VAL A 200 5.96 -1.40 7.08
CA VAL A 200 4.78 -1.51 7.94
C VAL A 200 4.09 -2.82 7.59
N MET A 201 4.34 -3.86 8.40
CA MET A 201 3.76 -5.18 8.19
C MET A 201 3.81 -6.02 9.46
N THR A 202 3.15 -7.17 9.43
CA THR A 202 3.26 -8.27 10.38
C THR A 202 3.34 -9.60 9.63
N THR A 203 3.32 -10.72 10.34
CA THR A 203 3.28 -12.05 9.75
C THR A 203 2.19 -12.91 10.39
N VAL A 204 1.66 -13.86 9.62
CA VAL A 204 0.90 -14.98 10.16
C VAL A 204 1.76 -15.72 11.20
N VAL A 205 1.19 -16.14 12.33
CA VAL A 205 1.94 -16.84 13.37
C VAL A 205 2.54 -18.14 12.81
N ARG A 206 3.78 -18.46 13.18
CA ARG A 206 4.61 -19.53 12.55
C ARG A 206 4.12 -20.96 12.75
N ASP A 207 3.19 -21.20 13.66
CA ASP A 207 2.66 -22.53 13.97
C ASP A 207 1.24 -22.76 13.43
N LYS A 208 0.64 -21.75 12.77
CA LYS A 208 -0.73 -21.82 12.28
C LYS A 208 -0.84 -21.24 10.86
N PRO A 209 -0.78 -22.08 9.81
CA PRO A 209 -1.08 -21.61 8.46
C PRO A 209 -2.54 -21.15 8.37
N VAL A 210 -2.86 -20.36 7.34
CA VAL A 210 -4.23 -19.95 7.02
C VAL A 210 -4.77 -20.90 5.95
N LEU A 211 -5.81 -21.66 6.26
CA LEU A 211 -6.47 -22.57 5.34
C LEU A 211 -7.52 -21.84 4.50
N LEU A 212 -7.93 -22.44 3.38
CA LEU A 212 -8.85 -21.82 2.41
C LEU A 212 -10.14 -21.26 3.02
N ASN A 213 -10.71 -21.96 4.00
CA ASN A 213 -11.99 -21.62 4.63
C ASN A 213 -11.83 -20.95 6.00
N ASP A 214 -10.61 -20.63 6.41
CA ASP A 214 -10.40 -19.95 7.68
C ASP A 214 -10.98 -18.54 7.63
N THR A 215 -11.83 -18.23 8.60
CA THR A 215 -12.35 -16.87 8.86
C THR A 215 -11.62 -16.22 10.04
N SER A 216 -10.77 -16.97 10.72
CA SER A 216 -9.92 -16.52 11.83
C SER A 216 -8.45 -16.63 11.41
N ILE A 217 -7.74 -15.50 11.47
CA ILE A 217 -6.33 -15.40 11.09
C ILE A 217 -5.54 -14.92 12.30
N ARG A 218 -4.57 -15.72 12.77
CA ARG A 218 -3.66 -15.31 13.85
C ARG A 218 -2.44 -14.63 13.26
N VAL A 219 -2.18 -13.42 13.71
CA VAL A 219 -1.00 -12.65 13.31
C VAL A 219 -0.18 -12.25 14.52
N VAL A 220 1.10 -12.00 14.30
CA VAL A 220 1.97 -11.41 15.33
C VAL A 220 1.46 -10.00 15.63
N ASN A 221 1.29 -9.67 16.91
CA ASN A 221 0.90 -8.33 17.31
C ASN A 221 2.05 -7.38 17.02
N SER A 222 1.83 -6.51 16.04
CA SER A 222 2.79 -5.47 15.70
C SER A 222 2.21 -4.15 16.20
N SER A 223 2.96 -3.41 17.01
CA SER A 223 2.61 -2.03 17.36
C SER A 223 2.76 -1.06 16.18
N LEU A 224 3.04 -1.58 14.98
CA LEU A 224 3.38 -0.79 13.80
C LEU A 224 2.17 -0.21 13.10
N PHE A 225 0.97 -0.76 13.33
CA PHE A 225 -0.30 -0.20 12.86
C PHE A 225 -1.43 -0.73 13.72
N GLU A 226 -2.48 0.07 13.88
CA GLU A 226 -3.65 -0.32 14.66
C GLU A 226 -4.49 -1.34 13.89
N MET A 227 -4.46 -2.59 14.35
CA MET A 227 -5.41 -3.61 13.89
C MET A 227 -6.77 -3.32 14.49
N SER A 228 -7.73 -2.98 13.64
CA SER A 228 -9.10 -2.64 14.00
C SER A 228 -10.07 -3.25 12.99
N ALA A 229 -11.32 -3.46 13.41
CA ALA A 229 -12.40 -3.79 12.49
C ALA A 229 -12.54 -2.69 11.41
N GLY A 230 -12.84 -3.09 10.18
CA GLY A 230 -12.91 -2.19 9.02
C GLY A 230 -11.59 -2.00 8.27
N LEU A 231 -10.48 -2.55 8.77
CA LEU A 231 -9.17 -2.48 8.12
C LEU A 231 -9.03 -3.55 7.03
N PHE A 232 -8.55 -3.16 5.86
CA PHE A 232 -8.10 -4.09 4.83
C PHE A 232 -6.62 -4.41 5.01
N LEU A 233 -6.30 -5.70 4.88
CA LEU A 233 -4.94 -6.21 4.91
C LEU A 233 -4.65 -6.97 3.62
N GLU A 234 -3.44 -6.82 3.11
CA GLU A 234 -2.86 -7.65 2.06
C GLU A 234 -2.12 -8.81 2.73
N LEU A 235 -2.62 -10.02 2.58
CA LEU A 235 -1.96 -11.27 2.92
C LEU A 235 -1.41 -11.87 1.62
N GLU A 236 -0.12 -11.62 1.38
CA GLU A 236 0.56 -11.91 0.10
C GLU A 236 -0.11 -11.25 -1.12
N ASP A 237 -0.94 -11.96 -1.88
CA ASP A 237 -1.67 -11.43 -3.05
C ASP A 237 -3.20 -11.42 -2.86
N GLU A 238 -3.64 -11.67 -1.61
CA GLU A 238 -5.02 -11.68 -1.16
C GLU A 238 -5.32 -10.44 -0.30
N ILE A 239 -6.41 -9.76 -0.59
CA ILE A 239 -6.96 -8.72 0.27
C ILE A 239 -8.02 -9.33 1.18
N ILE A 240 -7.90 -9.05 2.47
CA ILE A 240 -8.84 -9.45 3.52
C ILE A 240 -9.38 -8.21 4.23
N LEU A 241 -10.63 -8.24 4.69
CA LEU A 241 -11.23 -7.23 5.55
C LEU A 241 -11.32 -7.79 6.97
N VAL A 242 -10.71 -7.10 7.92
CA VAL A 242 -10.84 -7.40 9.34
C VAL A 242 -12.23 -6.98 9.81
N THR A 243 -13.03 -7.93 10.30
CA THR A 243 -14.37 -7.68 10.84
C THR A 243 -14.40 -7.58 12.36
N ASP A 244 -13.43 -8.22 13.04
CA ASP A 244 -13.26 -8.16 14.49
C ASP A 244 -11.80 -8.45 14.86
N VAL A 245 -11.36 -7.92 16.01
CA VAL A 245 -9.99 -8.08 16.51
C VAL A 245 -10.05 -8.60 17.93
N LYS A 246 -9.62 -9.84 18.13
CA LYS A 246 -9.57 -10.49 19.44
C LYS A 246 -8.13 -10.58 19.92
N GLY A 247 -7.85 -9.98 21.06
CA GLY A 247 -6.54 -10.13 21.71
C GLY A 247 -6.41 -11.53 22.30
N GLU A 248 -5.43 -12.30 21.85
CA GLU A 248 -5.07 -13.57 22.50
C GLU A 248 -3.96 -13.38 23.54
N SER A 249 -2.98 -12.53 23.24
CA SER A 249 -1.87 -12.16 24.11
C SER A 249 -1.30 -10.79 23.73
N GLU A 250 -0.26 -10.32 24.42
CA GLU A 250 0.48 -9.11 24.03
C GLU A 250 1.20 -9.26 22.66
N THR A 251 1.50 -10.50 22.24
CA THR A 251 2.31 -10.80 21.05
C THR A 251 1.53 -11.43 19.91
N VAL A 252 0.27 -11.82 20.11
CA VAL A 252 -0.58 -12.46 19.10
C VAL A 252 -1.99 -11.87 19.14
N VAL A 253 -2.49 -11.57 17.96
CA VAL A 253 -3.87 -11.10 17.73
C VAL A 253 -4.57 -12.07 16.80
N GLU A 254 -5.82 -12.42 17.14
CA GLU A 254 -6.72 -13.17 16.28
C GLU A 254 -7.66 -12.21 15.56
N LEU A 255 -7.56 -12.19 14.23
CA LEU A 255 -8.42 -11.39 13.36
C LEU A 255 -9.57 -12.26 12.89
N GLN A 256 -10.81 -11.81 13.08
CA GLN A 256 -11.91 -12.31 12.27
C GLN A 256 -11.88 -11.54 10.94
N ALA A 257 -11.97 -12.24 9.83
CA ALA A 257 -11.82 -11.63 8.52
C ALA A 257 -12.79 -12.18 7.47
N VAL A 258 -13.19 -11.29 6.56
CA VAL A 258 -13.75 -11.66 5.26
C VAL A 258 -12.61 -11.66 4.26
N ARG A 259 -12.53 -12.72 3.46
CA ARG A 259 -11.37 -13.03 2.61
C ARG A 259 -11.70 -12.86 1.13
N GLY A 260 -10.68 -12.66 0.31
CA GLY A 260 -10.87 -12.54 -1.14
C GLY A 260 -11.59 -11.27 -1.60
N LEU A 261 -11.31 -10.12 -0.97
CA LEU A 261 -11.97 -8.85 -1.31
C LEU A 261 -11.18 -8.05 -2.35
N ALA A 262 -11.73 -6.93 -2.84
CA ALA A 262 -11.08 -6.04 -3.81
C ALA A 262 -10.51 -6.78 -5.04
N GLY A 263 -11.23 -7.80 -5.49
CA GLY A 263 -10.80 -8.62 -6.61
C GLY A 263 -9.67 -9.60 -6.30
N THR A 264 -9.55 -10.12 -5.08
CA THR A 264 -8.71 -11.28 -4.77
C THR A 264 -9.54 -12.52 -4.46
N TYR A 265 -8.90 -13.66 -4.16
CA TYR A 265 -9.60 -14.89 -3.76
C TYR A 265 -8.99 -15.43 -2.47
N PRO A 266 -9.78 -16.07 -1.59
CA PRO A 266 -9.22 -16.81 -0.46
C PRO A 266 -8.27 -17.89 -0.98
N ARG A 267 -7.07 -18.00 -0.41
CA ARG A 267 -6.13 -19.10 -0.70
C ARG A 267 -5.52 -19.69 0.56
N GLU A 268 -4.75 -20.76 0.43
CA GLU A 268 -3.95 -21.20 1.58
C GLU A 268 -2.70 -20.33 1.69
N HIS A 269 -2.37 -19.93 2.91
CA HIS A 269 -1.13 -19.22 3.20
C HIS A 269 -0.34 -19.98 4.25
N ALA A 270 0.95 -20.11 4.00
CA ALA A 270 1.83 -20.78 4.91
C ALA A 270 2.00 -19.98 6.21
N ALA A 271 2.36 -20.65 7.29
CA ALA A 271 2.69 -19.98 8.53
C ALA A 271 3.91 -19.05 8.32
N GLY A 272 3.88 -17.85 8.91
CA GLY A 272 4.90 -16.83 8.68
C GLY A 272 4.68 -15.95 7.44
N SER A 273 3.63 -16.16 6.65
CA SER A 273 3.30 -15.33 5.48
C SER A 273 3.16 -13.85 5.86
N ILE A 274 3.54 -12.96 4.94
CA ILE A 274 3.55 -11.51 5.17
C ILE A 274 2.12 -10.95 5.13
N VAL A 275 1.81 -10.08 6.10
CA VAL A 275 0.54 -9.35 6.20
C VAL A 275 0.84 -7.85 6.24
N ARG A 276 0.29 -7.08 5.32
CA ARG A 276 0.48 -5.61 5.23
C ARG A 276 -0.86 -4.89 5.34
N PRO A 277 -0.94 -3.70 5.94
CA PRO A 277 -2.10 -2.86 5.74
C PRO A 277 -2.14 -2.37 4.29
N THR A 278 -3.30 -2.48 3.64
CA THR A 278 -3.49 -1.90 2.31
C THR A 278 -3.49 -0.38 2.41
N SER A 279 -2.98 0.29 1.37
CA SER A 279 -3.16 1.74 1.25
C SER A 279 -4.63 2.04 0.93
N GLY A 280 -5.22 3.01 1.62
CA GLY A 280 -6.61 3.38 1.42
C GLY A 280 -7.05 4.55 2.29
N ALA A 281 -8.10 5.26 1.87
CA ALA A 281 -8.76 6.28 2.68
C ALA A 281 -9.64 5.65 3.76
N ARG A 282 -10.10 6.45 4.73
CA ARG A 282 -11.15 6.08 5.67
C ARG A 282 -12.37 6.96 5.47
N LEU A 283 -13.56 6.43 5.72
CA LEU A 283 -14.76 7.27 5.80
C LEU A 283 -14.66 8.22 7.00
N THR A 284 -14.98 9.49 6.81
CA THR A 284 -15.01 10.52 7.88
C THR A 284 -16.42 10.75 8.42
N ALA A 285 -17.43 10.17 7.78
CA ALA A 285 -18.82 10.17 8.23
C ALA A 285 -19.47 8.81 7.88
N ASP A 286 -20.49 8.43 8.65
CA ASP A 286 -21.34 7.31 8.29
C ASP A 286 -22.04 7.58 6.95
N ALA A 287 -22.24 6.55 6.14
CA ALA A 287 -23.02 6.62 4.90
C ALA A 287 -24.17 5.59 4.94
N SER A 288 -25.40 6.08 4.84
CA SER A 288 -26.60 5.27 4.71
C SER A 288 -26.69 4.65 3.31
N PRO A 289 -27.49 3.60 3.07
CA PRO A 289 -27.66 2.99 1.75
C PRO A 289 -28.18 3.94 0.65
N MET A 290 -28.72 5.10 1.01
CA MET A 290 -29.22 6.10 0.05
C MET A 290 -28.19 7.17 -0.29
N ASP A 291 -27.08 7.24 0.43
CA ASP A 291 -26.03 8.22 0.20
C ASP A 291 -25.15 7.76 -0.97
N ASP A 292 -25.03 8.60 -1.99
CA ASP A 292 -24.12 8.48 -3.14
C ASP A 292 -22.81 9.25 -2.91
N ARG A 293 -22.77 10.12 -1.90
CA ARG A 293 -21.60 10.90 -1.53
C ARG A 293 -20.89 10.30 -0.32
N LEU A 294 -19.70 9.75 -0.52
CA LEU A 294 -18.86 9.22 0.54
C LEU A 294 -17.86 10.28 1.00
N ALA A 295 -17.92 10.70 2.26
CA ALA A 295 -16.92 11.58 2.86
C ALA A 295 -15.69 10.76 3.26
N ILE A 296 -14.51 11.12 2.75
CA ILE A 296 -13.26 10.37 2.93
C ILE A 296 -12.18 11.22 3.60
N SER A 297 -11.22 10.57 4.25
CA SER A 297 -10.10 11.22 4.94
C SER A 297 -9.27 12.09 3.99
N SER A 298 -8.98 11.55 2.80
CA SER A 298 -8.27 12.26 1.74
C SER A 298 -8.27 11.41 0.48
N VAL A 299 -8.45 12.03 -0.68
CA VAL A 299 -8.21 11.37 -1.97
C VAL A 299 -6.75 10.91 -2.13
N PHE A 300 -5.80 11.57 -1.44
CA PHE A 300 -4.39 11.18 -1.48
C PHE A 300 -4.12 9.83 -0.80
N ASP A 301 -5.04 9.35 0.04
CA ASP A 301 -4.96 8.03 0.66
C ASP A 301 -5.42 6.92 -0.33
N LEU A 302 -6.00 7.29 -1.48
CA LEU A 302 -6.46 6.39 -2.54
C LEU A 302 -5.61 6.58 -3.81
N PRO A 303 -4.38 6.03 -3.87
CA PRO A 303 -3.56 6.14 -5.07
C PRO A 303 -4.32 5.55 -6.26
N ASN A 304 -4.32 6.28 -7.39
CA ASN A 304 -4.99 5.88 -8.63
C ASN A 304 -6.53 5.88 -8.60
N VAL A 305 -7.16 6.54 -7.63
CA VAL A 305 -8.61 6.77 -7.74
C VAL A 305 -8.92 7.73 -8.89
N GLU A 306 -9.83 7.32 -9.75
CA GLU A 306 -10.27 8.07 -10.93
C GLU A 306 -11.76 7.85 -11.18
N VAL A 307 -12.38 8.77 -11.91
CA VAL A 307 -13.79 8.62 -12.34
C VAL A 307 -13.90 7.40 -13.25
N GLY A 308 -14.87 6.54 -12.96
CA GLY A 308 -15.08 5.24 -13.60
C GLY A 308 -14.36 4.08 -12.91
N GLY A 309 -13.39 4.36 -12.02
CA GLY A 309 -12.71 3.35 -11.22
C GLY A 309 -13.63 2.70 -10.19
N TYR A 310 -13.22 1.54 -9.67
CA TYR A 310 -13.97 0.81 -8.64
C TYR A 310 -13.21 0.79 -7.32
N LEU A 311 -13.95 0.91 -6.22
CA LEU A 311 -13.43 0.90 -4.86
C LEU A 311 -14.15 -0.16 -4.04
N GLN A 312 -13.42 -0.79 -3.12
CA GLN A 312 -13.99 -1.63 -2.08
C GLN A 312 -14.15 -0.79 -0.79
N VAL A 313 -15.36 -0.76 -0.23
CA VAL A 313 -15.69 -0.10 1.04
C VAL A 313 -16.39 -1.08 1.96
N GLY A 314 -15.69 -1.59 2.97
CA GLY A 314 -16.17 -2.75 3.72
C GLY A 314 -16.45 -3.94 2.79
N ALA A 315 -17.64 -4.53 2.85
CA ALA A 315 -18.01 -5.62 1.95
C ALA A 315 -18.61 -5.15 0.60
N GLU A 316 -18.82 -3.85 0.41
CA GLU A 316 -19.44 -3.29 -0.79
C GLU A 316 -18.41 -2.85 -1.84
N VAL A 317 -18.72 -3.06 -3.11
CA VAL A 317 -17.98 -2.46 -4.23
C VAL A 317 -18.76 -1.28 -4.79
N VAL A 318 -18.10 -0.15 -4.98
CA VAL A 318 -18.68 1.08 -5.52
C VAL A 318 -17.91 1.54 -6.76
N ARG A 319 -18.59 2.23 -7.68
CA ARG A 319 -17.98 2.87 -8.85
C ARG A 319 -17.86 4.36 -8.61
N VAL A 320 -16.71 4.95 -8.89
CA VAL A 320 -16.48 6.38 -8.72
C VAL A 320 -17.10 7.15 -9.88
N GLU A 321 -17.99 8.10 -9.58
CA GLU A 321 -18.63 8.99 -10.54
C GLU A 321 -18.00 10.40 -10.51
N GLU A 322 -17.52 10.84 -9.35
CA GLU A 322 -16.80 12.11 -9.18
C GLU A 322 -15.75 12.00 -8.07
N VAL A 323 -14.60 12.65 -8.27
CA VAL A 323 -13.51 12.71 -7.28
C VAL A 323 -13.38 14.14 -6.75
N GLY A 324 -13.76 14.33 -5.48
CA GLY A 324 -13.49 15.54 -4.71
C GLY A 324 -12.22 15.39 -3.85
N THR A 325 -11.81 16.47 -3.17
CA THR A 325 -10.62 16.45 -2.30
C THR A 325 -10.83 15.60 -1.03
N GLU A 326 -12.03 15.68 -0.45
CA GLU A 326 -12.42 15.01 0.81
C GLU A 326 -13.72 14.20 0.65
N TYR A 327 -14.17 13.99 -0.59
CA TYR A 327 -15.35 13.20 -0.87
C TYR A 327 -15.26 12.52 -2.23
N LEU A 328 -16.05 11.47 -2.41
CA LEU A 328 -16.32 10.83 -3.68
C LEU A 328 -17.82 10.84 -3.93
N ILE A 329 -18.25 11.01 -5.17
CA ILE A 329 -19.60 10.63 -5.59
C ILE A 329 -19.49 9.26 -6.24
N VAL A 330 -20.34 8.32 -5.86
CA VAL A 330 -20.24 6.93 -6.27
C VAL A 330 -21.59 6.34 -6.68
N SER A 331 -21.55 5.39 -7.60
CA SER A 331 -22.61 4.43 -7.84
C SER A 331 -22.38 3.19 -6.98
N ARG A 332 -23.38 2.80 -6.21
CA ARG A 332 -23.27 1.81 -5.11
C ARG A 332 -23.72 0.41 -5.51
N GLY A 333 -23.36 -0.59 -4.71
CA GLY A 333 -23.76 -1.99 -4.93
C GLY A 333 -23.32 -2.58 -6.28
N GLN A 334 -22.10 -2.28 -6.71
CA GLN A 334 -21.54 -2.81 -7.95
C GLN A 334 -21.16 -4.29 -7.77
N PHE A 335 -21.08 -5.03 -8.89
CA PHE A 335 -20.68 -6.45 -8.90
C PHE A 335 -21.46 -7.33 -7.92
N LEU A 336 -22.78 -7.15 -7.87
CA LEU A 336 -23.69 -7.91 -7.01
C LEU A 336 -23.41 -7.78 -5.51
N THR A 337 -22.65 -6.76 -5.10
CA THR A 337 -22.54 -6.43 -3.68
C THR A 337 -23.80 -5.74 -3.20
N ASP A 338 -24.22 -6.07 -1.97
CA ASP A 338 -25.34 -5.38 -1.34
C ASP A 338 -24.95 -3.93 -0.99
N VAL A 339 -25.92 -3.02 -1.10
CA VAL A 339 -25.74 -1.64 -0.63
C VAL A 339 -25.88 -1.61 0.89
N LEU A 340 -24.79 -1.34 1.60
CA LEU A 340 -24.73 -1.45 3.06
C LEU A 340 -24.82 -0.09 3.76
N SER A 341 -25.08 -0.09 5.07
CA SER A 341 -24.73 1.08 5.89
C SER A 341 -23.24 1.01 6.20
N LEU A 342 -22.51 2.08 5.92
CA LEU A 342 -21.07 2.16 6.11
C LEU A 342 -20.77 3.06 7.31
N SER A 343 -19.87 2.63 8.20
CA SER A 343 -19.51 3.41 9.38
C SER A 343 -18.28 4.29 9.14
N VAL A 344 -18.20 5.41 9.87
CA VAL A 344 -16.96 6.15 10.13
C VAL A 344 -15.97 5.19 10.78
N GLN A 345 -15.05 4.66 9.98
CA GLN A 345 -13.95 3.71 10.28
C GLN A 345 -13.73 2.77 9.11
N SER A 346 -14.77 2.54 8.28
CA SER A 346 -14.67 1.74 7.06
C SER A 346 -13.53 2.29 6.21
N GLN A 347 -12.55 1.44 5.94
CA GLN A 347 -11.52 1.77 4.97
C GLN A 347 -12.12 1.68 3.56
N VAL A 348 -11.63 2.54 2.67
CA VAL A 348 -11.89 2.57 1.25
C VAL A 348 -10.57 2.21 0.58
N ILE A 349 -10.57 1.21 -0.30
CA ILE A 349 -9.39 0.83 -1.08
C ILE A 349 -9.72 0.77 -2.55
N VAL A 350 -8.74 1.04 -3.41
CA VAL A 350 -8.89 0.91 -4.86
C VAL A 350 -8.88 -0.57 -5.24
N CYS A 351 -9.82 -0.97 -6.09
CA CYS A 351 -9.80 -2.31 -6.69
C CYS A 351 -8.77 -2.32 -7.82
N ASP A 352 -7.52 -2.70 -7.51
CA ASP A 352 -6.42 -2.76 -8.48
C ASP A 352 -6.57 -3.87 -9.53
N ARG A 353 -7.64 -4.67 -9.46
CA ARG A 353 -7.91 -5.80 -10.35
C ARG A 353 -9.26 -5.63 -11.02
N THR A 354 -9.31 -5.98 -12.30
CA THR A 354 -10.56 -5.93 -13.03
C THR A 354 -11.48 -7.06 -12.58
N LEU A 355 -12.64 -6.69 -12.07
CA LEU A 355 -13.77 -7.57 -11.85
C LEU A 355 -14.51 -7.74 -13.20
N LEU A 356 -14.89 -8.97 -13.53
CA LEU A 356 -15.73 -9.28 -14.68
C LEU A 356 -17.08 -8.63 -14.50
N VAL A 357 -17.50 -7.81 -15.45
CA VAL A 357 -18.92 -7.53 -15.64
C VAL A 357 -19.37 -8.34 -16.84
N LEU A 358 -19.87 -9.53 -16.57
CA LEU A 358 -20.49 -10.39 -17.57
C LEU A 358 -21.98 -10.08 -17.74
N GLY A 359 -22.59 -9.39 -16.77
CA GLY A 359 -24.04 -9.18 -16.69
C GLY A 359 -24.84 -10.47 -16.42
N SER A 360 -24.18 -11.62 -16.37
CA SER A 360 -24.67 -12.95 -16.02
C SER A 360 -23.50 -13.93 -15.90
N ASP A 361 -23.61 -15.02 -15.14
CA ASP A 361 -22.54 -16.01 -15.00
C ASP A 361 -22.02 -16.55 -16.36
N MET A 362 -20.69 -16.61 -16.52
CA MET A 362 -20.05 -17.26 -17.65
C MET A 362 -20.05 -18.77 -17.43
N THR A 363 -20.99 -19.45 -18.08
CA THR A 363 -21.05 -20.92 -18.04
C THR A 363 -19.84 -21.55 -18.72
N SER A 364 -19.46 -22.79 -18.37
CA SER A 364 -18.31 -23.53 -18.92
C SER A 364 -18.34 -23.72 -20.44
N VAL A 365 -19.50 -23.55 -21.08
CA VAL A 365 -19.67 -23.62 -22.54
C VAL A 365 -19.64 -22.24 -23.22
N SER A 366 -19.72 -21.15 -22.45
CA SER A 366 -19.68 -19.79 -22.98
C SER A 366 -18.28 -19.48 -23.51
N GLN A 367 -18.21 -19.04 -24.77
CA GLN A 367 -16.96 -18.64 -25.44
C GLN A 367 -16.81 -17.12 -25.51
N THR A 368 -17.82 -16.36 -25.09
CA THR A 368 -17.76 -14.90 -25.11
C THR A 368 -17.61 -14.40 -23.69
N LEU A 369 -16.58 -13.59 -23.48
CA LEU A 369 -16.33 -12.89 -22.24
C LEU A 369 -16.70 -11.42 -22.48
N TYR A 370 -17.78 -10.97 -21.87
CA TYR A 370 -18.07 -9.54 -21.79
C TYR A 370 -17.27 -8.99 -20.62
N LEU A 371 -16.57 -7.90 -20.86
CA LEU A 371 -15.88 -7.17 -19.80
C LEU A 371 -16.24 -5.74 -19.99
N GLU A 372 -16.77 -5.08 -18.98
CA GLU A 372 -16.80 -3.62 -19.03
C GLU A 372 -15.35 -3.12 -18.87
N VAL A 373 -14.60 -3.07 -19.99
CA VAL A 373 -13.17 -2.67 -20.06
C VAL A 373 -13.06 -1.15 -19.98
N SER A 374 -14.01 -0.46 -19.33
CA SER A 374 -14.06 0.99 -19.37
C SER A 374 -12.74 1.59 -18.85
N TYR A 375 -12.06 0.95 -17.89
CA TYR A 375 -10.74 1.39 -17.41
C TYR A 375 -9.85 0.24 -16.95
N TRP A 376 -9.25 -0.50 -17.88
CA TRP A 376 -8.12 -1.40 -17.56
C TRP A 376 -6.79 -0.66 -17.72
N ASN A 377 -5.90 -0.82 -16.74
CA ASN A 377 -4.46 -0.57 -16.93
C ASN A 377 -3.81 -1.57 -17.92
N TYR A 378 -4.52 -2.63 -18.29
CA TYR A 378 -4.09 -3.63 -19.26
C TYR A 378 -5.13 -3.74 -20.39
N ARG A 379 -4.79 -3.34 -21.62
CA ARG A 379 -5.67 -3.59 -22.77
C ARG A 379 -5.33 -4.95 -23.37
N PRO A 380 -6.15 -6.00 -23.20
CA PRO A 380 -5.89 -7.27 -23.86
C PRO A 380 -5.85 -7.06 -25.37
N HIS A 381 -4.88 -7.70 -26.02
CA HIS A 381 -4.76 -7.74 -27.47
C HIS A 381 -5.20 -9.12 -27.97
N LEU A 382 -5.45 -9.22 -29.28
CA LEU A 382 -5.70 -10.50 -29.91
C LEU A 382 -4.55 -11.46 -29.61
N GLY A 383 -4.86 -12.60 -29.01
CA GLY A 383 -3.90 -13.61 -28.58
C GLY A 383 -3.39 -13.48 -27.15
N SER A 384 -3.75 -12.41 -26.42
CA SER A 384 -3.47 -12.27 -24.99
C SER A 384 -4.04 -13.45 -24.20
N TYR A 385 -3.31 -13.88 -23.16
CA TYR A 385 -3.79 -14.86 -22.20
C TYR A 385 -4.18 -14.16 -20.91
N LEU A 386 -5.30 -14.56 -20.32
CA LEU A 386 -5.88 -14.00 -19.12
C LEU A 386 -6.20 -15.12 -18.15
N TYR A 387 -5.99 -14.89 -16.86
CA TYR A 387 -6.59 -15.68 -15.80
C TYR A 387 -7.98 -15.12 -15.53
N VAL A 388 -9.00 -15.97 -15.60
CA VAL A 388 -10.33 -15.74 -15.02
C VAL A 388 -10.43 -16.68 -13.82
N GLU A 389 -10.29 -16.15 -12.62
CA GLU A 389 -10.10 -16.94 -11.39
C GLU A 389 -8.96 -17.98 -11.54
N SER A 390 -9.31 -19.27 -11.62
CA SER A 390 -8.37 -20.39 -11.79
C SER A 390 -8.24 -20.87 -13.25
N GLU A 391 -9.00 -20.29 -14.17
CA GLU A 391 -8.98 -20.67 -15.58
C GLU A 391 -8.08 -19.74 -16.40
N VAL A 392 -7.26 -20.31 -17.29
CA VAL A 392 -6.60 -19.53 -18.32
C VAL A 392 -7.46 -19.50 -19.59
N VAL A 393 -7.75 -18.29 -20.04
CA VAL A 393 -8.45 -18.01 -21.28
C VAL A 393 -7.54 -17.23 -22.25
N ARG A 394 -7.75 -17.36 -23.56
CA ARG A 394 -7.03 -16.62 -24.59
C ARG A 394 -8.00 -15.78 -25.40
N VAL A 395 -7.66 -14.51 -25.59
CA VAL A 395 -8.46 -13.56 -26.37
C VAL A 395 -8.37 -13.92 -27.86
N ASN A 396 -9.46 -14.41 -28.43
CA ASN A 396 -9.55 -14.87 -29.82
C ASN A 396 -10.16 -13.84 -30.76
N HIS A 397 -10.92 -12.89 -30.24
CA HIS A 397 -11.49 -11.80 -31.01
C HIS A 397 -11.80 -10.63 -30.09
N LEU A 398 -11.43 -9.41 -30.46
CA LEU A 398 -11.88 -8.19 -29.80
C LEU A 398 -13.01 -7.58 -30.63
N ASP A 399 -14.11 -7.27 -29.97
CA ASP A 399 -15.14 -6.41 -30.56
C ASP A 399 -14.53 -5.03 -30.88
N THR A 400 -15.06 -4.40 -31.93
CA THR A 400 -14.80 -3.01 -32.35
C THR A 400 -14.82 -1.96 -31.24
N SER A 401 -15.60 -2.15 -30.17
CA SER A 401 -15.64 -1.26 -29.01
C SER A 401 -14.42 -1.44 -28.08
N GLY A 402 -13.75 -2.59 -28.15
CA GLY A 402 -12.70 -2.98 -27.21
C GLY A 402 -13.22 -3.43 -25.84
N HIS A 403 -14.54 -3.43 -25.62
CA HIS A 403 -15.20 -3.79 -24.35
C HIS A 403 -15.85 -5.18 -24.38
N ALA A 404 -15.63 -5.99 -25.41
CA ALA A 404 -16.02 -7.37 -25.38
C ALA A 404 -14.99 -8.19 -26.15
N PHE A 405 -14.78 -9.43 -25.72
CA PHE A 405 -13.98 -10.33 -26.50
C PHE A 405 -14.43 -11.78 -26.41
N VAL A 406 -14.24 -12.48 -27.52
CA VAL A 406 -14.41 -13.92 -27.57
C VAL A 406 -13.13 -14.54 -27.04
N VAL A 407 -13.26 -15.47 -26.11
CA VAL A 407 -12.15 -16.20 -25.53
C VAL A 407 -12.16 -17.66 -25.94
N GLN A 408 -10.97 -18.22 -26.12
CA GLN A 408 -10.74 -19.65 -26.02
C GLN A 408 -10.45 -20.01 -24.56
N ARG A 409 -11.10 -21.05 -24.09
CA ARG A 409 -11.19 -21.41 -22.68
C ARG A 409 -10.42 -22.68 -22.34
N GLY A 410 -10.17 -22.92 -21.06
CA GLY A 410 -9.47 -24.11 -20.56
C GLY A 410 -8.08 -24.31 -21.19
N LEU A 411 -7.29 -23.24 -21.26
CA LEU A 411 -5.96 -23.27 -21.88
C LEU A 411 -4.86 -23.50 -20.85
N LEU A 412 -3.64 -23.80 -21.33
CA LEU A 412 -2.45 -23.99 -20.49
C LEU A 412 -2.66 -25.00 -19.33
N GLY A 413 -3.48 -26.02 -19.55
CA GLY A 413 -3.75 -27.07 -18.56
C GLY A 413 -4.88 -26.76 -17.58
N THR A 414 -5.57 -25.63 -17.71
CA THR A 414 -6.80 -25.36 -16.94
C THR A 414 -8.02 -26.00 -17.61
N VAL A 415 -9.13 -26.09 -16.88
CA VAL A 415 -10.41 -26.58 -17.38
C VAL A 415 -11.40 -25.43 -17.45
N ALA A 416 -12.25 -25.41 -18.47
CA ALA A 416 -13.33 -24.43 -18.56
C ALA A 416 -14.35 -24.65 -17.41
N VAL A 417 -14.52 -23.68 -16.53
CA VAL A 417 -15.45 -23.77 -15.38
C VAL A 417 -16.58 -22.74 -15.47
N ASN A 418 -17.54 -22.74 -14.54
CA ASN A 418 -18.47 -21.61 -14.47
C ASN A 418 -17.78 -20.49 -13.70
N HIS A 419 -17.90 -19.26 -14.19
CA HIS A 419 -17.44 -18.07 -13.46
C HIS A 419 -18.64 -17.17 -13.18
N PRO A 420 -18.91 -16.81 -11.92
CA PRO A 420 -19.97 -15.86 -11.62
C PRO A 420 -19.71 -14.49 -12.24
N ASP A 421 -20.77 -13.69 -12.39
CA ASP A 421 -20.60 -12.25 -12.61
C ASP A 421 -19.76 -11.64 -11.47
N GLY A 422 -18.80 -10.76 -11.78
CA GLY A 422 -17.82 -10.24 -10.83
C GLY A 422 -16.48 -10.99 -10.79
N SER A 423 -16.33 -12.15 -11.44
CA SER A 423 -15.08 -12.92 -11.40
C SER A 423 -13.84 -12.11 -11.80
N ILE A 424 -12.71 -12.34 -11.14
CA ILE A 424 -11.51 -11.51 -11.37
C ILE A 424 -10.81 -11.91 -12.65
N VAL A 425 -10.35 -10.92 -13.42
CA VAL A 425 -9.51 -11.13 -14.59
C VAL A 425 -8.14 -10.49 -14.43
N LYS A 426 -7.09 -11.25 -14.75
CA LYS A 426 -5.71 -10.78 -14.71
C LYS A 426 -4.97 -11.19 -15.97
N PRO A 427 -4.00 -10.42 -16.46
CA PRO A 427 -3.11 -10.89 -17.50
C PRO A 427 -2.27 -12.07 -17.00
N VAL A 428 -2.06 -13.07 -17.84
CA VAL A 428 -1.05 -14.11 -17.64
C VAL A 428 0.29 -13.44 -17.96
N LYS A 429 1.17 -13.34 -16.97
CA LYS A 429 2.51 -12.74 -17.13
C LYS A 429 3.44 -13.61 -17.97
#